data_AF-A0A651FHG4-F1
#
_entry.id   AF-A0A651FHG4-F1
#
_cell.length_a   1.000
_cell.length_b   1.000
_cell.length_c   1.000
_cell.angle_alpha   90.00
_cell.angle_beta   90.00
_cell.angle_gamma   90.00
#
_symmetry.space_group_name_H-M   'P 1'
#
loop_
_entity.id
_entity.type
_entity.pdbx_description
1 polymer ?
#
loop_
_entity_poly.entity_id
_entity_poly.type
_entity_poly.pdbx_seq_one_letter_code
_entity_poly.pdbx_strand_id
1 'polypeptide(L)' 'MPRLVRHDATGPIKIEPQDKPIFICGCGLTQKFPFCDGSHKTCKDEPEGKLVVYGPDKKTIVEEREEA' A
#
# COMPACT_ATOMS: atom_id res chain seq x y z
N MET A 1 -18.07 4.25 -15.19
CA MET A 1 -18.44 3.12 -14.31
C MET A 1 -17.40 3.06 -13.19
N PRO A 2 -17.79 3.24 -11.92
CA PRO A 2 -16.85 3.08 -10.82
C PRO A 2 -16.45 1.62 -10.68
N ARG A 3 -15.19 1.37 -10.36
CA ARG A 3 -14.65 0.03 -10.08
C ARG A 3 -14.01 0.06 -8.71
N LEU A 4 -14.30 -0.97 -7.91
CA LEU A 4 -13.56 -1.26 -6.69
C LEU A 4 -12.36 -2.15 -7.05
N VAL A 5 -11.16 -1.78 -6.61
CA VAL A 5 -9.94 -2.60 -6.77
C VAL A 5 -9.44 -2.92 -5.36
N ARG A 6 -9.33 -4.22 -5.04
CA ARG A 6 -8.74 -4.67 -3.78
C ARG A 6 -7.21 -4.54 -3.88
N HIS A 7 -6.59 -3.97 -2.85
CA HIS A 7 -5.15 -3.77 -2.78
C HIS A 7 -4.58 -4.70 -1.70
N ASP A 8 -4.06 -5.86 -2.12
CA ASP A 8 -3.59 -6.91 -1.20
C ASP A 8 -2.07 -6.81 -0.93
N ALA A 9 -1.34 -6.07 -1.77
CA ALA A 9 0.10 -5.96 -1.66
C ALA A 9 0.49 -4.97 -0.55
N THR A 10 1.20 -5.44 0.47
CA THR A 10 1.67 -4.61 1.60
C THR A 10 3.09 -4.08 1.42
N GLY A 11 3.74 -4.35 0.29
CA GLY A 11 5.16 -4.05 0.06
C GLY A 11 5.48 -3.60 -1.37
N PRO A 12 6.72 -3.13 -1.60
CA PRO A 12 7.15 -2.72 -2.93
C PRO A 12 7.55 -3.92 -3.81
N ILE A 13 7.44 -3.73 -5.12
CA ILE A 13 7.88 -4.69 -6.14
C ILE A 13 9.28 -4.26 -6.61
N LYS A 14 10.25 -5.18 -6.52
CA LYS A 14 11.60 -4.97 -7.05
C LYS A 14 11.60 -5.21 -8.56
N ILE A 15 12.16 -4.29 -9.32
CA ILE A 15 12.35 -4.45 -10.77
C ILE A 15 13.73 -5.03 -11.06
N GLU A 16 13.79 -6.12 -11.83
CA GLU A 16 15.02 -6.80 -12.22
C GLU A 16 15.06 -7.08 -13.74
N PRO A 17 16.26 -7.14 -14.35
CA PRO A 17 17.56 -6.73 -13.81
C PRO A 17 17.75 -5.21 -13.93
N GLN A 18 18.38 -4.58 -12.93
CA GLN A 18 18.74 -3.16 -12.96
C GLN A 18 20.09 -2.95 -12.27
N ASP A 19 20.94 -2.07 -12.80
CA ASP A 19 22.24 -1.73 -12.20
C ASP A 19 22.08 -1.10 -10.80
N LYS A 20 20.98 -0.35 -10.61
CA LYS A 20 20.56 0.20 -9.32
C LYS A 20 19.19 -0.38 -8.97
N PRO A 21 18.97 -0.83 -7.73
CA PRO A 21 17.67 -1.34 -7.31
C PRO A 21 16.56 -0.30 -7.51
N ILE A 22 15.53 -0.66 -8.29
CA ILE A 22 14.30 0.13 -8.46
C ILE A 22 13.16 -0.60 -7.74
N PHE A 23 12.43 0.15 -6.93
CA PHE A 23 11.29 -0.36 -6.17
C PHE A 23 10.04 0.45 -6.52
N ILE A 24 9.02 -0.25 -7.02
CA ILE A 24 7.71 0.31 -7.33
C ILE A 24 6.77 0.06 -6.16
N CYS A 25 5.95 1.05 -5.80
CA CYS A 25 4.99 0.93 -4.72
C CYS A 25 3.90 -0.09 -5.08
N GLY A 26 3.73 -1.12 -4.24
CA GLY A 26 2.59 -2.05 -4.29
C GLY A 26 1.48 -1.72 -3.29
N CYS A 27 1.81 -1.02 -2.19
CA CYS A 27 0.86 -0.74 -1.10
C CYS A 27 -0.08 0.44 -1.33
N GLY A 28 0.11 1.28 -2.35
CA GLY A 28 -0.74 2.44 -2.61
C GLY A 28 -0.51 3.66 -1.69
N LEU A 29 0.27 3.51 -0.62
CA LEU A 29 0.51 4.56 0.39
C LEU A 29 1.67 5.53 0.08
N THR A 30 2.38 5.33 -1.03
CA THR A 30 3.47 6.23 -1.42
C THR A 30 2.95 7.66 -1.67
N GLN A 31 3.75 8.64 -1.24
CA GLN A 31 3.60 10.05 -1.60
C GLN A 31 4.43 10.39 -2.86
N LYS A 32 5.28 9.48 -3.32
CA LYS A 32 6.14 9.63 -4.50
C LYS A 32 5.80 8.61 -5.58
N PHE A 33 4.51 8.42 -5.84
CA PHE A 33 4.03 7.46 -6.84
C PHE A 33 4.72 7.71 -8.21
N PRO A 34 5.22 6.66 -8.91
CA PRO A 34 5.03 5.22 -8.66
C PRO A 34 6.06 4.57 -7.73
N PHE A 35 7.06 5.30 -7.25
CA PHE A 35 8.19 4.73 -6.52
C PHE A 35 7.87 4.45 -5.05
N CYS A 36 8.54 3.44 -4.49
CA CYS A 36 8.51 3.18 -3.06
C CYS A 36 9.28 4.26 -2.30
N ASP A 37 8.62 4.93 -1.35
CA ASP A 37 9.20 5.93 -0.45
C ASP A 37 9.32 5.43 1.01
N GLY A 38 8.96 4.17 1.27
CA GLY A 38 8.95 3.58 2.59
C GLY A 38 7.62 3.65 3.35
N SER A 39 6.57 4.29 2.79
CA SER A 39 5.25 4.32 3.41
C SER A 39 4.66 2.93 3.70
N HIS A 40 5.04 1.91 2.91
CA HIS A 40 4.60 0.52 3.11
C HIS A 40 4.90 -0.05 4.50
N LYS A 41 5.77 0.58 5.30
CA LYS A 41 6.05 0.16 6.66
C LYS A 41 4.84 0.27 7.58
N THR A 42 3.90 1.17 7.31
CA THR A 42 2.65 1.31 8.09
C THR A 42 1.70 0.14 7.85
N CYS A 43 1.84 -0.58 6.74
CA CYS A 43 1.03 -1.77 6.45
C CYS A 43 1.31 -2.93 7.42
N LYS A 44 2.38 -2.86 8.22
CA LYS A 44 2.70 -3.89 9.23
C LYS A 44 1.78 -3.85 10.43
N ASP A 45 1.19 -2.69 10.70
CA ASP A 45 0.30 -2.45 11.83
C ASP A 45 -1.17 -2.68 11.44
N GLU A 46 -1.42 -3.15 10.20
CA GLU A 46 -2.76 -3.48 9.72
C GLU A 46 -3.29 -4.74 10.43
N PRO A 47 -4.54 -4.71 10.95
CA PRO A 47 -5.16 -5.88 11.54
C PRO A 47 -5.41 -6.97 10.49
N GLU A 48 -5.07 -8.21 10.83
CA GLU A 48 -5.29 -9.38 9.97
C GLU A 48 -6.80 -9.64 9.78
N GLY A 49 -7.21 -9.93 8.54
CA GLY A 49 -8.60 -10.27 8.20
C GLY A 49 -9.57 -9.10 8.19
N LYS A 50 -9.06 -7.86 8.13
CA LYS A 50 -9.89 -6.65 8.08
C LYS A 50 -9.56 -5.78 6.87
N LEU A 51 -10.59 -5.11 6.36
CA LEU A 51 -10.46 -4.03 5.40
C LEU A 51 -10.15 -2.73 6.13
N VAL A 52 -8.98 -2.17 5.86
CA VAL A 52 -8.54 -0.87 6.37
C VAL A 52 -8.79 0.23 5.34
N VAL A 53 -9.30 1.37 5.80
CA VAL A 53 -9.42 2.59 4.99
C VAL A 53 -8.44 3.62 5.52
N TYR A 54 -7.53 4.05 4.65
CA TYR A 54 -6.60 5.12 4.96
C TYR A 54 -7.23 6.50 4.71
N GLY A 55 -6.91 7.46 5.58
CA GLY A 55 -7.26 8.85 5.40
C GLY A 55 -6.56 9.52 4.21
N PRO A 56 -6.90 10.79 3.89
CA PRO A 56 -6.29 11.54 2.78
C PRO A 56 -4.76 11.69 2.89
N ASP A 57 -4.23 11.62 4.11
CA ASP A 57 -2.82 11.67 4.47
C ASP A 57 -2.07 10.36 4.23
N LYS A 58 -2.78 9.25 3.93
CA LYS A 58 -2.24 7.90 3.67
C LYS A 58 -1.35 7.34 4.80
N LYS A 59 -1.52 7.82 6.03
CA LYS A 59 -0.76 7.38 7.21
C LYS A 59 -1.64 6.91 8.34
N THR A 60 -2.81 7.52 8.52
CA THR A 60 -3.78 7.12 9.53
C THR A 60 -4.87 6.22 8.94
N ILE A 61 -5.22 5.16 9.68
CA ILE A 61 -6.40 4.35 9.41
C ILE A 61 -7.60 5.09 10.00
N VAL A 62 -8.59 5.38 9.16
CA VAL A 62 -9.81 6.09 9.54
C VAL A 62 -11.01 5.16 9.70
N GLU A 63 -10.94 3.96 9.14
CA GLU A 63 -11.99 2.96 9.26
C GLU A 63 -11.42 1.54 9.17
N GLU A 64 -11.96 0.62 9.97
CA GLU A 64 -11.73 -0.81 9.89
C GLU A 64 -13.07 -1.52 9.70
N ARG A 65 -13.13 -2.48 8.78
CA ARG A 65 -14.30 -3.35 8.56
C ARG A 65 -13.83 -4.80 8.53
N GLU A 66 -14.69 -5.73 8.93
CA GLU A 66 -14.42 -7.16 8.73
C GLU A 66 -14.29 -7.46 7.22
N GLU A 67 -13.29 -8.24 6.84
CA GLU A 67 -13.17 -8.73 5.46
C GLU A 67 -14.25 -9.80 5.22
N ALA A 68 -15.16 -9.54 4.27
CA ALA A 68 -16.29 -10.41 3.95
C ALA A 68 -15.92 -11.55 2.99
#